data_AF-A0A200PRW8-F1
#
_entry.id   AF-A0A200PRW8-F1
#
_cell.length_a   1.000
_cell.length_b   1.000
_cell.length_c   1.000
_cell.angle_alpha   90.00
_cell.angle_beta   90.00
_cell.angle_gamma   90.00
#
_symmetry.space_group_name_H-M   'P 1'
#
loop_
_entity.id
_entity.type
_entity.pdbx_description
1 polymer ?
#
loop_
_entity_poly.entity_id
_entity_poly.type
_entity_poly.pdbx_seq_one_letter_code
_entity_poly.pdbx_strand_id
1 'polypeptide(L)'
;MQQQAVLLVDDEKYSSYSNTCTIFSSLKTLWFWTLPNLKSICVHPLDFPCLEEISVNECPKLKKLPLDTNSANNNTLREIVGSTEWWESLEWEDETIKSTFAPYFK
;
A
#
# COMPACT_ATOMS: atom_id res chain seq x y z
N MET A 1 14.70 -11.67 -15.10
CA MET A 1 14.33 -12.37 -13.85
C MET A 1 13.23 -11.57 -13.21
N GLN A 2 11.97 -12.03 -13.28
CA GLN A 2 10.84 -11.30 -12.73
C GLN A 2 10.76 -11.64 -11.24
N GLN A 3 11.10 -10.69 -10.36
CA GLN A 3 10.79 -10.81 -8.95
C GLN A 3 9.33 -10.39 -8.78
N GLN A 4 8.45 -11.37 -8.66
CA GLN A 4 7.10 -11.16 -8.16
C GLN A 4 7.20 -11.08 -6.64
N ALA A 5 7.09 -9.89 -6.06
CA ALA A 5 6.86 -9.74 -4.65
C ALA A 5 5.34 -9.75 -4.43
N VAL A 6 4.81 -10.92 -4.08
CA VAL A 6 3.53 -11.02 -3.39
C VAL A 6 3.90 -11.33 -1.95
N LEU A 7 3.58 -10.44 -1.02
CA LEU A 7 3.63 -10.78 0.39
C LEU A 7 2.41 -11.67 0.67
N LEU A 8 2.56 -12.97 0.38
CA LEU A 8 1.64 -13.99 0.87
C LEU A 8 2.03 -14.26 2.32
N VAL A 9 1.22 -13.77 3.25
CA VAL A 9 1.30 -14.21 4.65
C VAL A 9 0.49 -15.50 4.73
N ASP A 10 1.15 -16.62 5.02
CA ASP A 10 0.52 -17.94 5.11
C ASP A 10 -0.56 -17.99 6.22
N ASP A 11 -1.70 -18.61 5.89
CA ASP A 11 -2.95 -18.66 6.67
C ASP A 11 -2.85 -19.51 7.96
N GLU A 12 -1.92 -20.46 8.05
CA GLU A 12 -2.03 -21.55 9.03
C GLU A 12 -1.63 -21.24 10.49
N LYS A 13 -1.36 -19.98 10.85
CA LYS A 13 -1.16 -19.59 12.27
C LYS A 13 -1.86 -18.30 12.69
N TYR A 14 -2.95 -17.91 12.03
CA TYR A 14 -3.80 -16.82 12.54
C TYR A 14 -4.87 -17.33 13.53
N SER A 15 -4.45 -18.06 14.57
CA SER A 15 -5.33 -18.43 15.67
C SER A 15 -5.37 -17.31 16.71
N SER A 16 -6.52 -16.64 16.77
CA SER A 16 -7.08 -15.96 17.94
C SER A 16 -6.24 -14.87 18.61
N TYR A 17 -5.96 -13.75 17.94
CA TYR A 17 -5.84 -12.44 18.58
C TYR A 17 -5.87 -11.39 17.46
N SER A 18 -6.68 -10.34 17.62
CA SER A 18 -6.59 -9.14 16.79
C SER A 18 -5.21 -8.50 17.00
N ASN A 19 -4.22 -8.97 16.26
CA ASN A 19 -2.87 -8.43 16.30
C ASN A 19 -2.66 -7.70 14.98
N THR A 20 -2.77 -6.37 15.03
CA THR A 20 -2.13 -5.51 14.05
C THR A 20 -0.68 -5.92 13.96
N CYS A 21 -0.36 -6.61 12.87
CA CYS A 21 0.94 -7.24 12.71
C CYS A 21 1.96 -6.12 12.43
N THR A 22 2.74 -5.75 13.44
CA THR A 22 3.86 -4.78 13.35
C THR A 22 5.04 -5.29 12.52
N ILE A 23 4.79 -6.22 11.60
CA ILE A 23 5.77 -6.90 10.74
C ILE A 23 6.55 -5.87 9.92
N PHE A 24 5.90 -4.77 9.52
CA PHE A 24 6.50 -3.71 8.70
C PHE A 24 6.89 -2.47 9.51
N SER A 25 7.19 -2.65 10.81
CA SER A 25 7.55 -1.56 11.73
C SER A 25 8.78 -0.75 11.32
N SER A 26 9.65 -1.30 10.48
CA SER A 26 10.83 -0.59 9.94
C SER A 26 10.76 -0.34 8.44
N LEU A 27 9.66 -0.71 7.76
CA LEU A 27 9.56 -0.58 6.31
C LEU A 27 9.25 0.87 5.96
N LYS A 28 10.17 1.50 5.25
CA LYS A 28 10.08 2.92 4.84
C LYS A 28 9.61 3.14 3.43
N THR A 29 9.78 2.16 2.56
CA THR A 29 9.59 2.36 1.12
C THR A 29 8.96 1.14 0.48
N LEU A 30 7.97 1.36 -0.38
CA LEU A 30 7.34 0.36 -1.23
C LEU A 30 7.53 0.73 -2.69
N TRP A 31 8.22 -0.10 -3.47
CA TRP A 31 8.46 0.12 -4.90
C TRP A 31 7.90 -1.03 -5.73
N PHE A 32 7.05 -0.69 -6.69
CA PHE A 32 6.42 -1.63 -7.62
C PHE A 32 6.75 -1.25 -9.05
N TRP A 33 7.35 -2.17 -9.79
CA TRP A 33 7.83 -1.93 -11.15
C TRP A 33 7.46 -3.06 -12.10
N THR A 34 6.78 -2.72 -13.20
CA THR A 34 6.41 -3.66 -14.26
C THR A 34 5.71 -4.92 -13.73
N LEU A 35 4.67 -4.71 -12.92
CA LEU A 35 3.83 -5.79 -12.39
C LEU A 35 2.42 -5.73 -13.02
N PRO A 36 2.26 -6.19 -14.27
CA PRO A 36 1.03 -5.99 -15.05
C PRO A 36 -0.20 -6.72 -14.50
N ASN A 37 0.02 -7.68 -13.59
CA ASN A 37 -1.03 -8.49 -12.98
C ASN A 37 -1.22 -8.24 -11.48
N LEU A 38 -0.41 -7.37 -10.85
CA LEU A 38 -0.56 -7.06 -9.43
C LEU A 38 -1.86 -6.28 -9.23
N LYS A 39 -2.74 -6.79 -8.35
CA LYS A 39 -4.06 -6.20 -8.07
C LYS A 39 -4.16 -5.54 -6.71
N SER A 40 -3.60 -6.20 -5.70
CA SER A 40 -3.52 -5.74 -4.33
C SER A 40 -2.17 -6.14 -3.75
N ILE A 41 -1.73 -5.41 -2.73
CA ILE A 41 -0.51 -5.68 -1.99
C ILE A 41 -0.81 -6.69 -0.86
N CYS A 42 -1.98 -6.60 -0.22
CA CYS A 42 -2.39 -7.48 0.88
C CYS A 42 -3.89 -7.77 0.88
N VAL A 43 -4.27 -8.90 1.50
CA VAL A 43 -5.67 -9.33 1.70
C VAL A 43 -6.23 -8.78 3.02
N HIS A 44 -5.37 -8.44 3.96
CA HIS A 44 -5.74 -7.95 5.28
C HIS A 44 -5.13 -6.56 5.54
N PRO A 45 -5.75 -5.74 6.40
CA PRO A 45 -5.18 -4.47 6.84
C PRO A 45 -3.81 -4.73 7.46
N LEU A 46 -2.80 -4.05 6.94
CA LEU A 46 -1.44 -4.07 7.46
C LEU A 46 -1.07 -2.67 7.91
N ASP A 47 -0.45 -2.58 9.09
CA ASP A 47 0.09 -1.32 9.57
C ASP A 47 1.50 -1.10 9.05
N PHE A 48 1.71 0.08 8.48
CA PHE A 48 3.00 0.56 8.00
C PHE A 48 3.42 1.81 8.78
N PRO A 49 3.83 1.67 10.05
CA PRO A 49 4.00 2.81 10.96
C PRO A 49 5.19 3.73 10.61
N CYS A 50 6.08 3.30 9.71
CA CYS A 50 7.26 4.07 9.30
C CYS A 50 7.34 4.26 7.78
N LEU A 51 6.25 4.04 7.04
CA LEU A 51 6.26 4.14 5.58
C LEU A 51 6.33 5.61 5.15
N GLU A 52 7.42 5.95 4.47
CA GLU A 52 7.72 7.28 3.98
C GLU A 52 7.39 7.43 2.49
N GLU A 53 7.50 6.36 1.69
CA GLU A 53 7.39 6.44 0.23
C GLU A 53 6.68 5.23 -0.40
N ILE A 54 5.82 5.51 -1.38
CA ILE A 54 5.25 4.51 -2.29
C ILE A 54 5.57 4.92 -3.73
N SER A 55 6.16 4.03 -4.54
CA SER A 55 6.38 4.27 -5.97
C SER A 55 5.76 3.16 -6.79
N VAL A 56 4.94 3.52 -7.76
CA VAL A 56 4.24 2.59 -8.65
C VAL A 56 4.50 2.96 -10.10
N ASN A 57 5.16 2.08 -10.82
CA ASN A 57 5.37 2.21 -12.26
C ASN A 57 4.95 0.94 -13.01
N GLU A 58 4.27 1.12 -14.14
CA GLU A 58 3.83 0.02 -15.02
C GLU A 58 3.03 -1.09 -14.29
N CYS A 59 2.17 -0.70 -13.35
CA CYS A 59 1.29 -1.62 -12.59
C CYS A 59 -0.20 -1.30 -12.84
N PRO A 60 -0.72 -1.47 -14.08
CA PRO A 60 -2.05 -0.99 -14.48
C PRO A 60 -3.22 -1.62 -13.72
N LYS A 61 -3.02 -2.79 -13.11
CA LYS A 61 -4.06 -3.51 -12.36
C LYS A 61 -4.01 -3.26 -10.86
N LEU A 62 -3.03 -2.52 -10.35
CA LEU A 62 -2.92 -2.22 -8.92
C LEU A 62 -3.93 -1.13 -8.59
N LYS A 63 -5.04 -1.51 -7.94
CA LYS A 63 -6.16 -0.59 -7.64
C LYS A 63 -6.28 -0.27 -6.16
N LYS A 64 -5.57 -1.01 -5.30
CA LYS A 64 -5.63 -0.84 -3.85
C LYS A 64 -4.24 -0.70 -3.26
N LEU A 65 -4.06 0.34 -2.45
CA LEU A 65 -2.87 0.56 -1.64
C LEU A 65 -3.16 0.16 -0.19
N PRO A 66 -2.14 -0.19 0.60
CA PRO A 66 -2.28 -0.38 2.03
C PRO A 66 -2.31 0.97 2.76
N LEU A 67 -3.22 1.85 2.34
CA LEU A 67 -3.45 3.16 2.94
C LEU A 67 -4.87 3.19 3.46
N ASP A 68 -5.00 3.40 4.76
CA ASP A 68 -6.27 3.53 5.46
C ASP A 68 -6.25 4.78 6.37
N THR A 69 -7.33 4.98 7.11
CA THR A 69 -7.44 6.06 8.08
C THR A 69 -6.38 6.00 9.19
N ASN A 70 -5.87 4.81 9.52
CA ASN A 70 -4.81 4.64 10.52
C ASN A 70 -3.47 5.12 9.96
N SER A 71 -3.20 4.81 8.68
CA SER A 71 -2.01 5.24 7.94
C SER A 71 -1.97 6.76 7.77
N ALA A 72 -3.11 7.42 7.58
CA ALA A 72 -3.20 8.88 7.51
C ALA A 72 -2.71 9.57 8.79
N ASN A 73 -2.90 8.95 9.95
CA ASN A 73 -2.52 9.51 11.24
C ASN A 73 -1.03 9.32 11.57
N ASN A 74 -0.30 8.49 10.82
CA ASN A 74 1.09 8.17 11.15
C ASN A 74 2.07 9.30 10.82
N ASN A 75 1.66 10.31 10.01
CA ASN A 75 2.47 11.46 9.57
C ASN A 75 3.85 11.11 8.99
N THR A 76 4.11 9.85 8.65
CA THR A 76 5.42 9.41 8.14
C THR A 76 5.49 9.46 6.62
N LEU A 77 4.35 9.31 5.94
CA LEU A 77 4.29 9.33 4.49
C LEU A 77 4.67 10.70 3.94
N ARG A 78 5.59 10.72 2.99
CA ARG A 78 6.14 11.92 2.35
C ARG A 78 5.78 12.00 0.89
N GLU A 79 5.68 10.85 0.21
CA GLU A 79 5.53 10.83 -1.24
C GLU A 79 4.85 9.55 -1.73
N ILE A 80 3.95 9.73 -2.70
CA ILE A 80 3.39 8.67 -3.52
C ILE A 80 3.69 9.02 -4.98
N VAL A 81 4.51 8.23 -5.65
CA VAL A 81 4.88 8.45 -7.05
C VAL A 81 4.13 7.46 -7.94
N GLY A 82 3.51 7.96 -9.01
CA GLY A 82 2.94 7.10 -10.03
C GLY A 82 2.33 7.87 -11.18
N SER A 83 1.78 7.19 -12.18
CA SER A 83 1.08 7.90 -13.25
C SER A 83 -0.24 8.48 -12.74
N THR A 84 -0.64 9.65 -13.27
CA THR A 84 -1.94 10.26 -12.98
C THR A 84 -3.09 9.31 -13.31
N GLU A 85 -2.97 8.58 -14.44
CA GLU A 85 -3.94 7.57 -14.85
C GLU A 85 -4.11 6.46 -13.80
N TRP A 86 -3.00 6.03 -13.18
CA TRP A 86 -3.04 5.05 -12.12
C TRP A 86 -3.70 5.62 -10.87
N TRP A 87 -3.28 6.81 -10.41
CA TRP A 87 -3.82 7.47 -9.22
C TRP A 87 -5.33 7.69 -9.28
N GLU A 88 -5.83 8.20 -10.42
CA GLU A 88 -7.27 8.41 -10.62
C GLU A 88 -8.05 7.11 -10.72
N SER A 89 -7.37 6.00 -10.99
CA SER A 89 -7.99 4.68 -11.09
C SER A 89 -7.98 3.89 -9.78
N LEU A 90 -7.37 4.42 -8.71
CA LEU A 90 -7.34 3.77 -7.40
C LEU A 90 -8.75 3.68 -6.79
N GLU A 91 -9.05 2.51 -6.22
CA GLU A 91 -10.27 2.24 -5.48
C GLU A 91 -10.06 2.65 -4.01
N TRP A 92 -10.43 3.88 -3.70
CA TRP A 92 -10.41 4.41 -2.33
C TRP A 92 -11.63 3.93 -1.55
N GLU A 93 -11.46 3.66 -0.26
CA GLU A 93 -12.58 3.28 0.62
C GLU A 93 -13.54 4.46 0.84
N ASP A 94 -13.01 5.68 0.93
CA ASP A 94 -13.77 6.93 1.04
C ASP A 94 -12.99 8.08 0.36
N GLU A 95 -13.69 9.05 -0.21
CA GLU A 95 -13.11 10.26 -0.84
C GLU A 95 -12.30 11.12 0.14
N THR A 96 -12.62 11.05 1.43
CA THR A 96 -11.84 11.69 2.49
C THR A 96 -10.42 11.12 2.56
N ILE A 97 -10.26 9.81 2.40
CA ILE A 97 -8.94 9.14 2.38
C ILE A 97 -8.14 9.60 1.16
N LYS A 98 -8.77 9.62 -0.03
CA LYS A 98 -8.13 10.17 -1.23
C LYS A 98 -7.66 11.60 -1.01
N SER A 99 -8.51 12.45 -0.42
CA SER A 99 -8.20 13.85 -0.14
C SER A 99 -7.06 14.03 0.87
N THR A 100 -6.97 13.14 1.87
CA THR A 100 -5.87 13.12 2.83
C THR A 100 -4.54 12.78 2.17
N PHE A 101 -4.52 11.86 1.21
CA PHE A 101 -3.29 11.41 0.57
C PHE A 101 -2.91 12.18 -0.70
N ALA A 102 -3.85 12.89 -1.32
CA ALA A 102 -3.62 13.68 -2.54
C ALA A 102 -2.43 14.68 -2.44
N PRO A 103 -2.17 15.37 -1.31
CA PRO A 103 -1.01 16.27 -1.20
C PRO A 103 0.35 15.57 -1.32
N TYR A 104 0.41 14.26 -1.11
CA TYR A 104 1.65 13.48 -1.20
C TYR A 104 1.85 12.88 -2.60
N PHE A 105 0.83 12.91 -3.46
CA PHE A 105 0.91 12.33 -4.80
C PHE A 105 1.74 13.22 -5.75
N LYS A 106 2.65 12.60 -6.50
CA LYS A 106 3.48 13.23 -7.53
C LYS A 106 3.49 12.44 -8.83
#